data_AF-A0A8T0UZC3-F1
#
_entry.id   AF-A0A8T0UZC3-F1
#
_cell.length_a   1.000
_cell.length_b   1.000
_cell.length_c   1.000
_cell.angle_alpha   90.00
_cell.angle_beta   90.00
_cell.angle_gamma   90.00
#
_symmetry.space_group_name_H-M   'P 1'
#
loop_
_entity.id
_entity.type
_entity.pdbx_description
1 polymer ?
#
loop_
_entity_poly.entity_id
_entity_poly.type
_entity_poly.pdbx_seq_one_letter_code
_entity_poly.pdbx_strand_id
1 'polypeptide(L)'
;MSERRYTEQEEALEIKSLRRIIAAYANYQDAAERDVKRYERSFKMLPPAHKELLFHLGLKYQRLRWCISMNGAFIMNMLEAFEPPFDMSQYVNAGGYDHPPNMHDHSHVDCTHSSGRGDCSTISVSRSNSQLDGQHGNPKEDAKTHESSRETENEKDEEEHMAGCSQPVGSNLGSSQVVNVSCNGDTDASTAAYCQDKGVSSSSTDDNVTPRHCTGSLFKLNVPPIDVDKVRCIVRNIVRDWAEEGQKERDECYKPILEELNRLFPNRSNERPPLCLVPGAGLGRLALEISSLGFVSQGNEFSYYMLICSSFILNHTQEAKEWTIYPWIHSNCNSLSDNDQLRPVSFPDIHPSSAGITEGFSMCAGDFVEVYSEESQESAWDAVVTCFFLDTAHNIVEYIEIISKVLKDGGVWINLGPLLYHFADSYGPDDDMSIELSLEDVKKVAYHYGFVMECSRGLL
;
A
#
# COMPACT_ATOMS: atom_id res chain seq x y z
N MET A 1 -14.99 -16.05 -33.78
CA MET A 1 -15.59 -15.63 -32.49
C MET A 1 -14.52 -15.92 -31.46
N SER A 2 -14.17 -14.95 -30.61
CA SER A 2 -13.37 -15.27 -29.43
C SER A 2 -14.19 -16.19 -28.52
N GLU A 3 -13.56 -17.19 -27.93
CA GLU A 3 -14.19 -17.95 -26.85
C GLU A 3 -14.38 -17.01 -25.65
N ARG A 4 -15.47 -17.22 -24.90
CA ARG A 4 -15.66 -16.51 -23.64
C ARG A 4 -14.62 -17.03 -22.66
N ARG A 5 -13.70 -16.18 -22.21
CA ARG A 5 -12.65 -16.55 -21.24
C ARG A 5 -13.22 -16.85 -19.84
N TYR A 6 -14.43 -16.36 -19.55
CA TYR A 6 -15.17 -16.59 -18.31
C TYR A 6 -16.53 -17.24 -18.59
N THR A 7 -16.99 -18.06 -17.65
CA THR A 7 -18.37 -18.51 -17.57
C THR A 7 -19.30 -17.39 -17.12
N GLU A 8 -20.61 -17.56 -17.36
CA GLU A 8 -21.64 -16.62 -16.91
C GLU A 8 -21.79 -16.59 -15.36
N GLN A 9 -21.12 -17.49 -14.65
CA GLN A 9 -21.07 -17.52 -13.17
C GLN A 9 -19.89 -16.71 -12.65
N GLU A 10 -18.70 -16.85 -13.23
CA GLU A 10 -17.52 -16.03 -12.90
C GLU A 10 -17.78 -14.55 -13.21
N GLU A 11 -18.31 -14.22 -14.39
CA GLU A 11 -18.68 -12.84 -14.76
C GLU A 11 -19.67 -12.24 -13.74
N ALA A 12 -20.65 -13.02 -13.27
CA ALA A 12 -21.62 -12.56 -12.28
C ALA A 12 -21.00 -12.38 -10.87
N LEU A 13 -20.02 -13.20 -10.49
CA LEU A 13 -19.27 -13.07 -9.24
C LEU A 13 -18.32 -11.87 -9.28
N GLU A 14 -17.67 -11.61 -10.41
CA GLU A 14 -16.79 -10.47 -10.63
C GLU A 14 -17.59 -9.15 -10.62
N ILE A 15 -18.74 -9.11 -11.30
CA ILE A 15 -19.70 -8.00 -11.22
C ILE A 15 -20.19 -7.77 -9.77
N LYS A 16 -20.46 -8.84 -9.00
CA LYS A 16 -20.83 -8.76 -7.57
C LYS A 16 -19.67 -8.15 -6.73
N SER A 17 -18.43 -8.56 -7.00
CA SER A 17 -17.22 -8.05 -6.34
C SER A 17 -16.97 -6.57 -6.67
N LEU A 18 -16.94 -6.22 -7.95
CA LEU A 18 -16.71 -4.85 -8.42
C LEU A 18 -17.79 -3.87 -7.89
N ARG A 19 -19.06 -4.29 -7.82
CA ARG A 19 -20.12 -3.50 -7.16
C ARG A 19 -19.87 -3.25 -5.68
N ARG A 20 -19.38 -4.25 -4.93
CA ARG A 20 -19.00 -4.12 -3.51
C ARG A 20 -17.84 -3.13 -3.33
N ILE A 21 -16.86 -3.17 -4.23
CA ILE A 21 -15.66 -2.31 -4.22
C ILE A 21 -16.01 -0.85 -4.57
N ILE A 22 -16.79 -0.60 -5.62
CA ILE A 22 -17.28 0.75 -5.96
C ILE A 22 -18.14 1.31 -4.82
N ALA A 23 -19.00 0.47 -4.21
CA ALA A 23 -19.78 0.89 -3.04
C ALA A 23 -18.88 1.25 -1.84
N ALA A 24 -17.76 0.56 -1.64
CA ALA A 24 -16.80 0.86 -0.57
C ALA A 24 -16.11 2.22 -0.77
N TYR A 25 -15.68 2.53 -1.99
CA TYR A 25 -15.19 3.85 -2.35
C TYR A 25 -16.25 4.94 -2.11
N ALA A 26 -17.48 4.72 -2.60
CA ALA A 26 -18.59 5.65 -2.40
C ALA A 26 -18.97 5.87 -0.92
N ASN A 27 -18.76 4.88 -0.05
CA ASN A 27 -19.04 4.94 1.39
C ASN A 27 -17.86 5.46 2.25
N TYR A 28 -16.70 5.75 1.66
CA TYR A 28 -15.50 6.22 2.37
C TYR A 28 -15.77 7.41 3.30
N GLN A 29 -16.47 8.44 2.78
CA GLN A 29 -16.73 9.68 3.51
C GLN A 29 -17.61 9.44 4.74
N ASP A 30 -18.69 8.66 4.61
CA ASP A 30 -19.57 8.32 5.73
C ASP A 30 -18.94 7.35 6.74
N ALA A 31 -17.98 6.52 6.32
CA ALA A 31 -17.17 5.73 7.25
C ALA A 31 -16.22 6.61 8.08
N ALA A 32 -15.47 7.49 7.44
CA ALA A 32 -14.57 8.40 8.13
C ALA A 32 -15.31 9.42 9.03
N GLU A 33 -16.49 9.89 8.62
CA GLU A 33 -17.35 10.75 9.44
C GLU A 33 -17.94 10.00 10.65
N ARG A 34 -18.24 8.69 10.54
CA ARG A 34 -18.63 7.84 11.68
C ARG A 34 -17.50 7.79 12.74
N ASP A 35 -16.24 7.84 12.32
CA ASP A 35 -15.09 7.91 13.22
C ASP A 35 -14.94 9.27 13.91
N VAL A 36 -15.09 10.39 13.20
CA VAL A 36 -15.11 11.72 13.85
C VAL A 36 -16.26 11.81 14.86
N LYS A 37 -17.47 11.32 14.51
CA LYS A 37 -18.62 11.17 15.43
C LYS A 37 -18.35 10.22 16.60
N ARG A 38 -17.41 9.26 16.48
CA ARG A 38 -16.95 8.38 17.57
C ARG A 38 -16.03 9.15 18.53
N TYR A 39 -15.09 9.94 18.00
CA TYR A 39 -14.19 10.79 18.80
C TYR A 39 -14.96 11.89 19.55
N GLU A 40 -15.87 12.59 18.88
CA GLU A 40 -16.73 13.62 19.49
C GLU A 40 -17.60 13.09 20.63
N ARG A 41 -18.14 11.87 20.51
CA ARG A 41 -18.89 11.22 21.60
C ARG A 41 -17.99 10.95 22.80
N SER A 42 -16.77 10.45 22.58
CA SER A 42 -15.78 10.25 23.64
C SER A 42 -15.41 11.57 24.33
N PHE A 43 -15.14 12.64 23.57
CA PHE A 43 -14.89 13.98 24.13
C PHE A 43 -16.08 14.52 24.95
N LYS A 44 -17.32 14.32 24.47
CA LYS A 44 -18.55 14.73 25.18
C LYS A 44 -18.72 14.03 26.54
N MET A 45 -18.13 12.85 26.75
CA MET A 45 -18.16 12.13 28.04
C MET A 45 -17.14 12.63 29.08
N LEU A 46 -16.18 13.48 28.69
CA LEU A 46 -15.15 13.97 29.62
C LEU A 46 -15.71 14.93 30.70
N PRO A 47 -15.09 15.01 31.90
CA PRO A 47 -15.37 16.05 32.89
C PRO A 47 -15.12 17.48 32.35
N PRO A 48 -15.77 18.53 32.88
CA PRO A 48 -15.59 19.91 32.41
C PRO A 48 -14.12 20.37 32.37
N ALA A 49 -13.37 20.18 33.45
CA ALA A 49 -11.95 20.55 33.51
C ALA A 49 -11.07 19.85 32.45
N HIS A 50 -11.43 18.62 32.05
CA HIS A 50 -10.71 17.90 31.00
C HIS A 50 -11.07 18.44 29.60
N LYS A 51 -12.30 18.92 29.41
CA LYS A 51 -12.73 19.61 28.18
C LYS A 51 -12.08 20.98 28.03
N GLU A 52 -11.85 21.68 29.13
CA GLU A 52 -11.11 22.96 29.16
C GLU A 52 -9.64 22.77 28.73
N LEU A 53 -8.95 21.73 29.23
CA LEU A 53 -7.60 21.39 28.77
C LEU A 53 -7.54 20.98 27.28
N LEU A 54 -8.61 20.35 26.77
CA LEU A 54 -8.68 19.77 25.43
C LEU A 54 -9.59 20.56 24.47
N PHE A 55 -9.79 21.86 24.72
CA PHE A 55 -10.74 22.71 23.97
C PHE A 55 -10.46 22.74 22.45
N HIS A 56 -9.19 22.61 22.05
CA HIS A 56 -8.73 22.58 20.67
C HIS A 56 -9.31 21.42 19.84
N LEU A 57 -9.71 20.31 20.49
CA LEU A 57 -10.23 19.13 19.79
C LEU A 57 -11.50 19.43 18.97
N GLY A 58 -12.33 20.41 19.39
CA GLY A 58 -13.48 20.85 18.60
C GLY A 58 -13.10 21.37 17.22
N LEU A 59 -12.02 22.15 17.14
CA LEU A 59 -11.46 22.63 15.87
C LEU A 59 -10.74 21.51 15.11
N LYS A 60 -10.06 20.59 15.81
CA LYS A 60 -9.46 19.40 15.19
C LYS A 60 -10.51 18.56 14.46
N TYR A 61 -11.66 18.30 15.08
CA TYR A 61 -12.76 17.54 14.45
C TYR A 61 -13.38 18.26 13.24
N GLN A 62 -13.36 19.60 13.21
CA GLN A 62 -13.75 20.37 12.02
C GLN A 62 -12.71 20.25 10.89
N ARG A 63 -11.41 20.39 11.21
CA ARG A 63 -10.32 20.18 10.23
C ARG A 63 -10.33 18.77 9.65
N LEU A 64 -10.51 17.74 10.48
CA LEU A 64 -10.63 16.34 10.04
C LEU A 64 -11.78 16.16 9.04
N ARG A 65 -12.96 16.74 9.27
CA ARG A 65 -14.09 16.67 8.33
C ARG A 65 -13.79 17.29 6.98
N TRP A 66 -13.11 18.44 6.98
CA TRP A 66 -12.68 19.07 5.73
C TRP A 66 -11.70 18.18 4.97
N CYS A 67 -10.67 17.64 5.65
CA CYS A 67 -9.74 16.66 5.05
C CYS A 67 -10.45 15.40 4.51
N ILE A 68 -11.46 14.89 5.23
CA ILE A 68 -12.31 13.77 4.76
C ILE A 68 -13.03 14.16 3.47
N SER A 69 -13.61 15.36 3.39
CA SER A 69 -14.32 15.81 2.18
C SER A 69 -13.39 16.05 0.98
N MET A 70 -12.13 16.45 1.20
CA MET A 70 -11.13 16.54 0.12
C MET A 70 -10.78 15.15 -0.44
N ASN A 71 -10.53 14.16 0.43
CA ASN A 71 -10.31 12.78 -0.01
C ASN A 71 -11.56 12.19 -0.69
N GLY A 72 -12.76 12.52 -0.21
CA GLY A 72 -14.03 12.12 -0.80
C GLY A 72 -14.22 12.71 -2.21
N ALA A 73 -13.89 13.99 -2.42
CA ALA A 73 -13.94 14.63 -3.73
C ALA A 73 -12.99 13.97 -4.74
N PHE A 74 -11.75 13.66 -4.35
CA PHE A 74 -10.82 12.88 -5.19
C PHE A 74 -11.40 11.49 -5.53
N ILE A 75 -11.87 10.74 -4.54
CA ILE A 75 -12.46 9.41 -4.75
C ILE A 75 -13.68 9.47 -5.69
N MET A 76 -14.50 10.51 -5.62
CA MET A 76 -15.62 10.68 -6.54
C MET A 76 -15.17 10.99 -7.98
N ASN A 77 -14.16 11.84 -8.18
CA ASN A 77 -13.59 12.08 -9.53
C ASN A 77 -13.01 10.78 -10.12
N MET A 78 -12.32 9.99 -9.29
CA MET A 78 -11.78 8.68 -9.63
C MET A 78 -12.88 7.67 -10.03
N LEU A 79 -14.01 7.65 -9.32
CA LEU A 79 -15.17 6.81 -9.66
C LEU A 79 -15.96 7.33 -10.88
N GLU A 80 -15.99 8.64 -11.13
CA GLU A 80 -16.68 9.23 -12.28
C GLU A 80 -15.90 9.03 -13.59
N ALA A 81 -14.57 8.89 -13.51
CA ALA A 81 -13.71 8.57 -14.65
C ALA A 81 -13.57 7.05 -14.92
N PHE A 82 -13.90 6.20 -13.94
CA PHE A 82 -13.77 4.75 -14.08
C PHE A 82 -14.86 4.16 -15.00
N GLU A 83 -14.45 3.63 -16.16
CA GLU A 83 -15.31 2.84 -17.04
C GLU A 83 -15.21 1.34 -16.65
N PRO A 84 -16.29 0.71 -16.14
CA PRO A 84 -16.27 -0.72 -15.79
C PRO A 84 -16.12 -1.62 -17.03
N PRO A 85 -15.35 -2.72 -16.96
CA PRO A 85 -15.20 -3.66 -18.09
C PRO A 85 -16.46 -4.47 -18.44
N PHE A 86 -17.51 -4.41 -17.60
CA PHE A 86 -18.75 -5.19 -17.75
C PHE A 86 -19.99 -4.28 -17.87
N ASP A 87 -21.05 -4.77 -18.51
CA ASP A 87 -22.36 -4.11 -18.50
C ASP A 87 -23.06 -4.30 -17.14
N MET A 88 -22.74 -3.39 -16.23
CA MET A 88 -23.28 -3.35 -14.87
C MET A 88 -24.81 -3.15 -14.80
N SER A 89 -25.50 -2.87 -15.92
CA SER A 89 -26.95 -2.59 -15.93
C SER A 89 -27.83 -3.83 -15.80
N GLN A 90 -27.38 -5.00 -16.29
CA GLN A 90 -28.25 -6.17 -16.46
C GLN A 90 -28.64 -6.81 -15.12
N TYR A 91 -27.73 -6.82 -14.15
CA TYR A 91 -27.92 -7.42 -12.83
C TYR A 91 -28.57 -6.48 -11.79
N VAL A 92 -29.31 -5.44 -12.21
CA VAL A 92 -29.89 -4.44 -11.28
C VAL A 92 -31.13 -4.95 -10.52
N ASN A 93 -31.81 -5.99 -11.01
CA ASN A 93 -33.06 -6.52 -10.41
C ASN A 93 -32.93 -7.97 -9.91
N ALA A 94 -32.11 -8.21 -8.88
CA ALA A 94 -32.11 -9.43 -8.07
C ALA A 94 -32.78 -9.22 -6.69
N GLY A 95 -33.74 -8.29 -6.60
CA GLY A 95 -34.50 -7.98 -5.38
C GLY A 95 -35.63 -8.99 -5.10
N GLY A 96 -35.32 -10.29 -5.05
CA GLY A 96 -36.28 -11.37 -4.82
C GLY A 96 -35.99 -12.13 -3.52
N TYR A 97 -37.02 -12.37 -2.71
CA TYR A 97 -36.95 -13.23 -1.53
C TYR A 97 -37.13 -14.71 -1.92
N ASP A 98 -36.10 -15.33 -2.47
CA ASP A 98 -36.00 -16.78 -2.58
C ASP A 98 -34.86 -17.29 -1.68
N HIS A 99 -35.17 -18.23 -0.79
CA HIS A 99 -34.18 -18.95 0.01
C HIS A 99 -33.74 -20.23 -0.74
N PRO A 100 -32.49 -20.36 -1.19
CA PRO A 100 -31.94 -21.64 -1.63
C PRO A 100 -31.66 -22.54 -0.40
N PRO A 101 -31.84 -23.88 -0.51
CA PRO A 101 -31.39 -24.79 0.52
C PRO A 101 -29.86 -24.99 0.45
N ASN A 102 -29.18 -24.87 1.59
CA ASN A 102 -27.78 -25.24 1.86
C ASN A 102 -26.85 -25.42 0.65
N MET A 103 -26.29 -24.32 0.14
CA MET A 103 -25.04 -24.34 -0.64
C MET A 103 -24.04 -23.40 0.04
N HIS A 104 -22.75 -23.72 -0.06
CA HIS A 104 -21.69 -22.94 0.61
C HIS A 104 -21.55 -21.56 -0.07
N ASP A 105 -21.48 -20.50 0.73
CA ASP A 105 -21.24 -19.15 0.24
C ASP A 105 -19.73 -18.98 0.06
N HIS A 106 -19.24 -19.07 -1.18
CA HIS A 106 -17.84 -18.78 -1.51
C HIS A 106 -17.57 -17.27 -1.40
N SER A 107 -17.48 -16.80 -0.16
CA SER A 107 -16.87 -15.53 0.18
C SER A 107 -15.35 -15.66 0.07
N HIS A 108 -14.70 -14.93 -0.84
CA HIS A 108 -13.30 -14.59 -0.62
C HIS A 108 -13.21 -13.71 0.63
N VAL A 109 -12.62 -14.25 1.70
CA VAL A 109 -12.50 -13.60 3.01
C VAL A 109 -11.08 -13.08 3.21
N ASP A 110 -10.78 -11.92 2.63
CA ASP A 110 -9.54 -11.19 2.94
C ASP A 110 -9.63 -10.62 4.37
N CYS A 111 -9.40 -11.49 5.35
CA CYS A 111 -9.61 -11.28 6.77
C CYS A 111 -8.40 -10.57 7.39
N THR A 112 -8.28 -9.26 7.20
CA THR A 112 -7.22 -8.47 7.88
C THR A 112 -7.71 -7.85 9.20
N HIS A 113 -6.79 -7.75 10.16
CA HIS A 113 -7.10 -7.76 11.59
C HIS A 113 -8.03 -6.65 12.11
N SER A 114 -8.77 -6.99 13.16
CA SER A 114 -9.66 -6.05 13.86
C SER A 114 -8.92 -4.81 14.40
N SER A 115 -9.52 -3.63 14.23
CA SER A 115 -9.14 -2.42 14.95
C SER A 115 -9.63 -2.46 16.42
N GLY A 116 -9.10 -3.43 17.18
CA GLY A 116 -9.38 -3.70 18.59
C GLY A 116 -8.96 -2.55 19.51
N ARG A 117 -9.76 -2.26 20.53
CA ARG A 117 -9.54 -1.16 21.48
C ARG A 117 -8.99 -1.66 22.83
N GLY A 118 -7.68 -1.54 23.03
CA GLY A 118 -7.02 -1.68 24.34
C GLY A 118 -6.84 -3.13 24.80
N ASP A 119 -5.73 -3.48 25.45
CA ASP A 119 -5.32 -2.84 26.71
C ASP A 119 -3.80 -2.62 26.84
N CYS A 120 -3.38 -1.85 27.85
CA CYS A 120 -1.96 -1.56 28.10
C CYS A 120 -1.32 -2.54 29.08
N SER A 121 -0.58 -3.53 28.57
CA SER A 121 0.24 -4.43 29.39
C SER A 121 1.73 -4.01 29.40
N THR A 122 2.08 -3.13 30.35
CA THR A 122 3.49 -2.79 30.60
C THR A 122 4.26 -4.01 31.14
N ILE A 123 5.28 -4.48 30.41
CA ILE A 123 6.19 -5.53 30.90
C ILE A 123 7.06 -4.96 32.03
N SER A 124 6.63 -5.22 33.26
CA SER A 124 7.32 -4.82 34.49
C SER A 124 8.38 -5.86 34.87
N VAL A 125 9.61 -5.66 34.39
CA VAL A 125 10.76 -6.55 34.69
C VAL A 125 11.12 -6.49 36.17
N SER A 126 10.49 -7.37 36.95
CA SER A 126 10.73 -7.51 38.39
C SER A 126 12.04 -8.28 38.62
N ARG A 127 13.10 -7.59 39.05
CA ARG A 127 14.39 -8.21 39.41
C ARG A 127 14.28 -9.05 40.69
N SER A 128 13.97 -10.34 40.54
CA SER A 128 14.08 -11.34 41.60
C SER A 128 15.54 -11.68 41.86
N ASN A 129 16.12 -11.14 42.95
CA ASN A 129 17.48 -11.42 43.36
C ASN A 129 17.48 -12.41 44.54
N SER A 130 17.92 -13.66 44.31
CA SER A 130 17.99 -14.71 45.33
C SER A 130 19.28 -15.49 45.24
N GLN A 131 20.10 -15.42 46.29
CA GLN A 131 21.35 -16.16 46.41
C GLN A 131 21.06 -17.66 46.57
N LEU A 132 21.96 -18.50 46.05
CA LEU A 132 22.24 -19.82 46.62
C LEU A 132 23.74 -19.99 46.81
N ASP A 133 24.09 -20.72 47.86
CA ASP A 133 25.45 -20.85 48.39
C ASP A 133 26.22 -22.02 47.74
N GLY A 134 27.55 -21.99 47.79
CA GLY A 134 28.40 -22.97 47.11
C GLY A 134 28.96 -24.07 48.02
N GLN A 135 29.68 -25.06 47.45
CA GLN A 135 30.78 -25.77 48.11
C GLN A 135 31.62 -26.66 47.17
N HIS A 136 32.76 -27.12 47.70
CA HIS A 136 33.89 -27.92 47.17
C HIS A 136 33.58 -29.12 46.22
N GLY A 137 34.53 -29.65 45.43
CA GLY A 137 35.98 -29.36 45.35
C GLY A 137 36.81 -30.16 44.31
N ASN A 138 38.14 -30.02 44.43
CA ASN A 138 39.25 -30.39 43.51
C ASN A 138 39.74 -31.88 43.65
N PRO A 139 40.83 -32.42 43.01
CA PRO A 139 41.75 -31.93 41.93
C PRO A 139 42.27 -33.01 40.89
N LYS A 140 43.33 -32.67 40.12
CA LYS A 140 44.39 -33.51 39.45
C LYS A 140 44.13 -34.09 38.02
N GLU A 141 45.09 -34.27 37.09
CA GLU A 141 46.52 -33.86 36.81
C GLU A 141 46.90 -34.42 35.39
N ASP A 142 47.99 -34.14 34.64
CA ASP A 142 49.14 -33.19 34.60
C ASP A 142 49.71 -33.14 33.14
N ALA A 143 50.62 -32.20 32.81
CA ALA A 143 51.78 -32.25 31.87
C ALA A 143 51.74 -32.95 30.47
N LYS A 144 52.45 -32.53 29.39
CA LYS A 144 53.42 -31.44 29.03
C LYS A 144 53.49 -31.39 27.47
N THR A 145 53.96 -30.35 26.75
CA THR A 145 55.40 -30.00 26.49
C THR A 145 55.50 -28.75 25.58
N HIS A 146 56.66 -28.08 25.50
CA HIS A 146 57.01 -26.89 24.67
C HIS A 146 57.16 -27.20 23.14
N GLU A 147 57.48 -26.29 22.17
CA GLU A 147 58.04 -24.91 22.20
C GLU A 147 57.84 -24.08 20.89
N SER A 148 58.04 -22.75 20.97
CA SER A 148 58.49 -21.81 19.90
C SER A 148 57.53 -21.43 18.74
N SER A 149 57.42 -20.17 18.24
CA SER A 149 57.81 -18.83 18.75
C SER A 149 57.39 -17.68 17.79
N ARG A 150 56.96 -16.52 18.32
CA ARG A 150 56.90 -15.16 17.69
C ARG A 150 55.94 -14.96 16.49
N GLU A 151 55.39 -13.77 16.20
CA GLU A 151 55.25 -12.46 16.91
C GLU A 151 54.15 -11.66 16.20
N THR A 152 53.12 -11.17 16.91
CA THR A 152 52.27 -10.03 16.51
C THR A 152 51.43 -9.52 17.69
N GLU A 153 51.02 -8.25 17.60
CA GLU A 153 50.11 -7.58 18.53
C GLU A 153 48.65 -7.86 18.14
N ASN A 154 47.75 -7.99 19.11
CA ASN A 154 46.29 -8.00 18.90
C ASN A 154 45.64 -7.07 19.93
N GLU A 155 44.73 -6.21 19.47
CA GLU A 155 43.83 -5.44 20.34
C GLU A 155 42.64 -6.31 20.77
N LYS A 156 41.68 -5.72 21.50
CA LYS A 156 40.54 -6.45 22.07
C LYS A 156 39.35 -6.51 21.11
N ASP A 157 38.77 -7.69 20.97
CA ASP A 157 37.36 -7.81 20.62
C ASP A 157 36.50 -7.61 21.89
N GLU A 158 35.50 -6.72 21.83
CA GLU A 158 34.46 -6.58 22.86
C GLU A 158 33.10 -6.94 22.21
N GLU A 159 32.46 -8.03 22.65
CA GLU A 159 31.19 -8.51 22.11
C GLU A 159 30.00 -7.68 22.64
N GLU A 160 29.46 -6.77 21.83
CA GLU A 160 28.19 -6.09 22.14
C GLU A 160 27.00 -6.67 21.36
N HIS A 161 26.11 -7.35 22.07
CA HIS A 161 24.76 -7.66 21.61
C HIS A 161 23.93 -6.36 21.54
N MET A 162 23.54 -5.93 20.34
CA MET A 162 22.60 -4.81 20.14
C MET A 162 21.39 -5.22 19.30
N ALA A 163 20.19 -4.97 19.82
CA ALA A 163 18.92 -5.18 19.12
C ALA A 163 18.49 -3.89 18.41
N GLY A 164 18.11 -3.99 17.13
CA GLY A 164 17.74 -2.82 16.32
C GLY A 164 16.41 -2.19 16.73
N CYS A 165 16.43 -0.89 17.01
CA CYS A 165 15.22 -0.05 17.06
C CYS A 165 15.58 1.38 16.66
N SER A 166 15.40 1.71 15.38
CA SER A 166 15.90 2.94 14.78
C SER A 166 15.04 4.17 15.12
N GLN A 167 15.58 5.10 15.91
CA GLN A 167 15.02 6.44 16.07
C GLN A 167 15.89 7.50 15.36
N PRO A 168 15.30 8.58 14.81
CA PRO A 168 16.06 9.64 14.18
C PRO A 168 16.81 10.48 15.22
N VAL A 169 18.14 10.58 15.06
CA VAL A 169 19.00 11.41 15.92
C VAL A 169 18.83 12.89 15.55
N GLY A 170 18.63 13.75 16.55
CA GLY A 170 18.41 15.19 16.36
C GLY A 170 19.65 15.93 15.86
N SER A 171 19.45 16.84 14.90
CA SER A 171 20.50 17.73 14.39
C SER A 171 20.74 18.92 15.31
N ASN A 172 22.01 19.25 15.58
CA ASN A 172 22.37 20.36 16.46
C ASN A 172 23.73 20.98 16.09
N LEU A 173 23.71 21.99 15.22
CA LEU A 173 24.78 22.96 14.90
C LEU A 173 24.17 24.01 13.94
N GLY A 174 24.51 25.29 13.93
CA GLY A 174 25.37 26.10 14.80
C GLY A 174 25.19 27.58 14.44
N SER A 175 25.48 28.51 15.36
CA SER A 175 25.18 29.94 15.16
C SER A 175 26.11 30.66 14.17
N SER A 176 25.56 31.61 13.41
CA SER A 176 26.32 32.71 12.80
C SER A 176 25.48 34.00 12.78
N GLN A 177 26.12 35.17 12.67
CA GLN A 177 25.54 36.45 13.03
C GLN A 177 25.14 37.36 11.85
N VAL A 178 23.95 37.97 11.99
CA VAL A 178 23.64 39.39 11.72
C VAL A 178 24.15 40.03 10.41
N VAL A 179 23.20 40.37 9.53
CA VAL A 179 23.16 41.71 8.90
C VAL A 179 21.73 42.25 9.02
N ASN A 180 21.57 43.48 9.51
CA ASN A 180 20.29 44.19 9.55
C ASN A 180 20.05 44.97 8.26
N VAL A 181 18.85 44.88 7.68
CA VAL A 181 18.24 45.97 6.91
C VAL A 181 16.77 46.08 7.32
N SER A 182 16.36 47.27 7.74
CA SER A 182 15.00 47.58 8.18
C SER A 182 14.28 48.50 7.19
N CYS A 183 13.03 48.19 6.86
CA CYS A 183 12.10 49.13 6.22
C CYS A 183 10.75 49.06 6.96
N ASN A 184 10.46 50.05 7.81
CA ASN A 184 9.10 50.27 8.32
C ASN A 184 8.24 50.97 7.26
N GLY A 185 6.92 50.82 7.34
CA GLY A 185 5.98 51.43 6.40
C GLY A 185 4.54 51.05 6.72
N ASP A 186 3.99 51.66 7.76
CA ASP A 186 2.56 51.58 8.15
C ASP A 186 1.65 52.17 7.03
N THR A 187 0.32 52.03 6.99
CA THR A 187 -0.68 52.05 8.09
C THR A 187 -2.05 51.58 7.55
N ASP A 188 -2.94 51.11 8.45
CA ASP A 188 -4.43 51.25 8.42
C ASP A 188 -5.29 50.79 7.20
N ALA A 189 -6.56 50.41 7.33
CA ALA A 189 -7.35 49.91 8.47
C ALA A 189 -8.69 49.28 8.00
N SER A 190 -9.31 48.47 8.86
CA SER A 190 -10.72 48.04 8.95
C SER A 190 -11.75 48.37 7.84
N THR A 191 -12.59 47.38 7.49
CA THR A 191 -14.08 47.47 7.51
C THR A 191 -14.68 46.06 7.44
N ALA A 192 -15.86 45.83 8.04
CA ALA A 192 -16.59 44.56 8.01
C ALA A 192 -18.07 44.73 7.62
N ALA A 193 -18.57 43.82 6.78
CA ALA A 193 -19.97 43.52 6.47
C ALA A 193 -19.98 42.08 5.89
N TYR A 194 -20.80 41.10 6.27
CA TYR A 194 -22.16 41.07 6.85
C TYR A 194 -23.26 41.54 5.90
N CYS A 195 -23.90 40.57 5.24
CA CYS A 195 -25.27 40.66 4.72
C CYS A 195 -25.87 39.24 4.66
N GLN A 196 -27.20 39.13 4.77
CA GLN A 196 -27.91 37.85 4.88
C GLN A 196 -28.90 37.62 3.73
N ASP A 197 -29.05 36.34 3.39
CA ASP A 197 -30.18 35.66 2.73
C ASP A 197 -31.47 36.45 2.44
N LYS A 198 -31.90 36.38 1.16
CA LYS A 198 -33.30 36.12 0.74
C LYS A 198 -33.39 35.86 -0.76
N GLY A 199 -34.05 34.77 -1.17
CA GLY A 199 -34.38 34.48 -2.59
C GLY A 199 -35.87 34.54 -2.90
N VAL A 200 -36.25 34.33 -4.18
CA VAL A 200 -37.44 33.55 -4.67
C VAL A 200 -37.65 33.71 -6.20
N SER A 201 -37.97 32.58 -6.87
CA SER A 201 -38.65 32.40 -8.18
C SER A 201 -38.07 32.89 -9.52
N SER A 202 -37.41 31.95 -10.21
CA SER A 202 -37.86 31.33 -11.49
C SER A 202 -38.10 32.14 -12.79
N SER A 203 -37.36 31.75 -13.84
CA SER A 203 -37.92 31.45 -15.17
C SER A 203 -37.03 30.41 -15.89
N SER A 204 -37.64 29.42 -16.56
CA SER A 204 -36.95 28.27 -17.17
C SER A 204 -36.85 28.37 -18.70
N THR A 205 -35.75 27.86 -19.26
CA THR A 205 -35.68 27.29 -20.61
C THR A 205 -34.76 26.08 -20.56
N ASP A 206 -35.24 24.92 -21.02
CA ASP A 206 -34.50 23.66 -21.01
C ASP A 206 -33.43 23.60 -22.11
N ASP A 207 -32.30 22.96 -21.81
CA ASP A 207 -31.49 22.24 -22.79
C ASP A 207 -31.04 20.92 -22.16
N ASN A 208 -31.42 19.79 -22.77
CA ASN A 208 -31.30 18.47 -22.14
C ASN A 208 -29.94 17.81 -22.43
N VAL A 209 -29.04 17.87 -21.45
CA VAL A 209 -27.90 16.95 -21.35
C VAL A 209 -28.10 16.08 -20.10
N THR A 210 -28.65 14.88 -20.30
CA THR A 210 -28.96 13.95 -19.21
C THR A 210 -27.69 13.25 -18.69
N PRO A 211 -27.29 13.42 -17.42
CA PRO A 211 -26.21 12.64 -16.84
C PRO A 211 -26.60 11.15 -16.75
N ARG A 212 -25.63 10.23 -16.93
CA ARG A 212 -25.89 8.79 -16.81
C ARG A 212 -26.27 8.42 -15.38
N HIS A 213 -27.54 8.08 -15.16
CA HIS A 213 -28.12 7.90 -13.83
C HIS A 213 -27.79 6.53 -13.18
N CYS A 214 -26.52 6.27 -12.87
CA CYS A 214 -26.09 5.10 -12.07
C CYS A 214 -25.93 5.40 -10.57
N THR A 215 -25.93 6.68 -10.20
CA THR A 215 -25.52 7.19 -8.87
C THR A 215 -26.60 7.19 -7.79
N GLY A 216 -27.81 6.66 -8.04
CA GLY A 216 -28.91 6.71 -7.07
C GLY A 216 -28.94 5.59 -6.02
N SER A 217 -28.30 4.44 -6.31
CA SER A 217 -28.52 3.19 -5.55
C SER A 217 -27.30 2.68 -4.77
N LEU A 218 -26.07 2.80 -5.32
CA LEU A 218 -24.86 2.24 -4.68
C LEU A 218 -24.58 2.83 -3.27
N PHE A 219 -24.93 4.10 -3.03
CA PHE A 219 -24.81 4.77 -1.73
C PHE A 219 -25.70 4.19 -0.61
N LYS A 220 -26.41 3.08 -0.85
CA LYS A 220 -27.26 2.40 0.15
C LYS A 220 -26.88 0.94 0.42
N LEU A 221 -25.81 0.42 -0.19
CA LEU A 221 -25.27 -0.88 0.20
C LEU A 221 -24.66 -0.80 1.62
N ASN A 222 -24.97 -1.79 2.45
CA ASN A 222 -24.32 -1.95 3.75
C ASN A 222 -22.93 -2.56 3.57
N VAL A 223 -21.94 -1.71 3.27
CA VAL A 223 -20.56 -2.13 2.99
C VAL A 223 -19.88 -2.66 4.28
N PRO A 224 -19.30 -3.88 4.26
CA PRO A 224 -18.45 -4.38 5.34
C PRO A 224 -17.31 -3.39 5.71
N PRO A 225 -17.00 -3.14 7.00
CA PRO A 225 -15.98 -2.17 7.38
C PRO A 225 -14.60 -2.41 6.74
N ILE A 226 -14.23 -3.68 6.60
CA ILE A 226 -12.97 -4.14 6.00
C ILE A 226 -12.73 -3.60 4.58
N ASP A 227 -13.79 -3.46 3.78
CA ASP A 227 -13.71 -2.93 2.41
C ASP A 227 -13.36 -1.44 2.40
N VAL A 228 -13.85 -0.69 3.38
CA VAL A 228 -13.53 0.74 3.51
C VAL A 228 -12.15 0.94 4.16
N ASP A 229 -11.69 0.00 4.99
CA ASP A 229 -10.31 -0.04 5.46
C ASP A 229 -9.32 -0.39 4.33
N LYS A 230 -9.71 -1.19 3.33
CA LYS A 230 -8.98 -1.32 2.06
C LYS A 230 -8.90 0.00 1.29
N VAL A 231 -10.02 0.74 1.13
CA VAL A 231 -9.99 2.09 0.52
C VAL A 231 -9.05 3.04 1.27
N ARG A 232 -9.07 3.03 2.61
CA ARG A 232 -8.12 3.81 3.44
C ARG A 232 -6.67 3.37 3.21
N CYS A 233 -6.42 2.12 2.85
CA CYS A 233 -5.10 1.62 2.44
C CYS A 233 -4.67 2.20 1.09
N ILE A 234 -5.53 2.19 0.08
CA ILE A 234 -5.23 2.81 -1.24
C ILE A 234 -4.84 4.29 -1.09
N VAL A 235 -5.56 5.06 -0.27
CA VAL A 235 -5.22 6.48 -0.02
C VAL A 235 -3.80 6.64 0.57
N ARG A 236 -3.26 5.65 1.31
CA ARG A 236 -1.86 5.64 1.74
C ARG A 236 -0.90 5.15 0.65
N ASN A 237 -1.29 4.16 -0.14
CA ASN A 237 -0.46 3.63 -1.24
C ASN A 237 -0.17 4.70 -2.31
N ILE A 238 -1.09 5.66 -2.52
CA ILE A 238 -0.85 6.86 -3.35
C ILE A 238 0.38 7.63 -2.86
N VAL A 239 0.66 7.65 -1.55
CA VAL A 239 1.86 8.33 -1.02
C VAL A 239 3.13 7.61 -1.46
N ARG A 240 3.19 6.29 -1.24
CA ARG A 240 4.32 5.43 -1.63
C ARG A 240 4.62 5.57 -3.13
N ASP A 241 3.63 5.33 -3.98
CA ASP A 241 3.82 5.22 -5.42
C ASP A 241 3.82 6.56 -6.16
N TRP A 242 3.15 7.59 -5.65
CA TRP A 242 2.87 8.81 -6.42
C TRP A 242 3.06 10.13 -5.67
N ALA A 243 3.54 10.15 -4.42
CA ALA A 243 3.91 11.40 -3.74
C ALA A 243 5.42 11.55 -3.56
N GLU A 244 5.86 12.80 -3.48
CA GLU A 244 7.22 13.19 -3.08
C GLU A 244 7.58 12.60 -1.69
N GLU A 245 6.60 12.56 -0.77
CA GLU A 245 6.76 11.99 0.58
C GLU A 245 7.12 10.49 0.55
N GLY A 246 6.74 9.77 -0.51
CA GLY A 246 7.11 8.37 -0.73
C GLY A 246 8.46 8.14 -1.43
N GLN A 247 9.14 9.18 -1.92
CA GLN A 247 10.37 9.02 -2.72
C GLN A 247 11.46 8.22 -1.98
N LYS A 248 11.65 8.44 -0.67
CA LYS A 248 12.61 7.65 0.12
C LYS A 248 12.27 6.15 0.14
N GLU A 249 10.98 5.82 0.28
CA GLU A 249 10.51 4.43 0.30
C GLU A 249 10.71 3.75 -1.07
N ARG A 250 10.56 4.50 -2.17
CA ARG A 250 10.90 4.05 -3.52
C ARG A 250 12.41 3.95 -3.76
N ASP A 251 13.22 4.84 -3.19
CA ASP A 251 14.69 4.72 -3.23
C ASP A 251 15.20 3.51 -2.44
N GLU A 252 14.46 3.04 -1.43
CA GLU A 252 14.78 1.83 -0.65
C GLU A 252 14.21 0.54 -1.29
N CYS A 253 13.08 0.62 -2.01
CA CYS A 253 12.42 -0.54 -2.63
C CYS A 253 12.66 -0.71 -4.15
N TYR A 254 12.42 0.34 -4.94
CA TYR A 254 12.37 0.27 -6.41
C TYR A 254 13.74 0.49 -7.04
N LYS A 255 14.51 1.44 -6.51
CA LYS A 255 15.84 1.77 -7.04
C LYS A 255 16.82 0.57 -7.09
N PRO A 256 16.93 -0.32 -6.08
CA PRO A 256 17.78 -1.50 -6.19
C PRO A 256 17.39 -2.44 -7.34
N ILE A 257 16.09 -2.55 -7.65
CA ILE A 257 15.55 -3.33 -8.77
C ILE A 257 15.93 -2.67 -10.10
N LEU A 258 15.70 -1.35 -10.21
CA LEU A 258 16.01 -0.55 -11.39
C LEU A 258 17.53 -0.53 -11.70
N GLU A 259 18.39 -0.47 -10.68
CA GLU A 259 19.84 -0.60 -10.83
C GLU A 259 20.25 -1.99 -11.33
N GLU A 260 19.63 -3.07 -10.82
CA GLU A 260 19.93 -4.44 -11.24
C GLU A 260 19.42 -4.75 -12.65
N LEU A 261 18.25 -4.24 -13.05
CA LEU A 261 17.77 -4.26 -14.44
C LEU A 261 18.73 -3.52 -15.40
N ASN A 262 19.33 -2.42 -14.94
CA ASN A 262 20.36 -1.72 -15.71
C ASN A 262 21.69 -2.47 -15.77
N ARG A 263 22.06 -3.22 -14.72
CA ARG A 263 23.23 -4.13 -14.73
C ARG A 263 23.04 -5.28 -15.73
N LEU A 264 21.86 -5.91 -15.71
CA LEU A 264 21.57 -7.13 -16.48
C LEU A 264 21.27 -6.84 -17.96
N PHE A 265 20.61 -5.71 -18.26
CA PHE A 265 20.27 -5.31 -19.62
C PHE A 265 20.97 -3.99 -20.02
N PRO A 266 22.31 -3.93 -20.15
CA PRO A 266 23.00 -2.68 -20.44
C PRO A 266 22.90 -2.24 -21.92
N ASN A 267 22.62 -3.18 -22.84
CA ASN A 267 22.61 -2.97 -24.29
C ASN A 267 21.19 -3.08 -24.89
N ARG A 268 20.21 -2.39 -24.30
CA ARG A 268 18.82 -2.39 -24.81
C ARG A 268 18.74 -1.71 -26.18
N SER A 269 17.90 -2.26 -27.07
CA SER A 269 17.65 -1.71 -28.41
C SER A 269 16.20 -1.27 -28.53
N ASN A 270 15.96 -0.07 -29.09
CA ASN A 270 14.60 0.43 -29.34
C ASN A 270 13.84 -0.42 -30.38
N GLU A 271 14.52 -1.21 -31.21
CA GLU A 271 13.88 -2.12 -32.17
C GLU A 271 13.40 -3.43 -31.52
N ARG A 272 14.03 -3.82 -30.40
CA ARG A 272 13.74 -5.04 -29.63
C ARG A 272 14.01 -4.80 -28.14
N PRO A 273 13.19 -3.96 -27.48
CA PRO A 273 13.28 -3.75 -26.04
C PRO A 273 12.96 -5.06 -25.29
N PRO A 274 13.65 -5.37 -24.19
CA PRO A 274 13.31 -6.51 -23.34
C PRO A 274 11.93 -6.36 -22.70
N LEU A 275 11.22 -7.48 -22.55
CA LEU A 275 9.92 -7.58 -21.90
C LEU A 275 10.09 -7.86 -20.41
N CYS A 276 9.53 -7.00 -19.56
CA CYS A 276 9.50 -7.15 -18.11
C CYS A 276 8.07 -7.28 -17.59
N LEU A 277 7.79 -8.34 -16.84
CA LEU A 277 6.56 -8.53 -16.09
C LEU A 277 6.73 -8.08 -14.64
N VAL A 278 5.73 -7.41 -14.08
CA VAL A 278 5.71 -6.94 -12.68
C VAL A 278 4.42 -7.43 -12.00
N PRO A 279 4.40 -8.64 -11.41
CA PRO A 279 3.26 -9.12 -10.63
C PRO A 279 3.07 -8.31 -9.34
N GLY A 280 1.82 -8.07 -8.94
CA GLY A 280 1.50 -7.24 -7.77
C GLY A 280 1.84 -5.76 -7.96
N ALA A 281 1.60 -5.21 -9.16
CA ALA A 281 2.06 -3.88 -9.56
C ALA A 281 1.39 -2.71 -8.80
N GLY A 282 0.31 -2.93 -8.03
CA GLY A 282 -0.30 -1.91 -7.18
C GLY A 282 -0.81 -0.70 -7.99
N LEU A 283 -0.27 0.49 -7.70
CA LEU A 283 -0.62 1.71 -8.43
C LEU A 283 0.29 1.97 -9.64
N GLY A 284 1.04 0.95 -10.09
CA GLY A 284 1.74 0.90 -11.37
C GLY A 284 3.09 1.62 -11.41
N ARG A 285 3.54 2.25 -10.32
CA ARG A 285 4.75 3.11 -10.31
C ARG A 285 6.02 2.38 -10.75
N LEU A 286 6.29 1.20 -10.18
CA LEU A 286 7.47 0.41 -10.52
C LEU A 286 7.45 -0.06 -11.98
N ALA A 287 6.29 -0.51 -12.48
CA ALA A 287 6.12 -0.91 -13.88
C ALA A 287 6.32 0.27 -14.84
N LEU A 288 5.87 1.48 -14.47
CA LEU A 288 6.13 2.72 -15.22
C LEU A 288 7.62 3.08 -15.23
N GLU A 289 8.31 3.11 -14.08
CA GLU A 289 9.75 3.43 -14.02
C GLU A 289 10.61 2.39 -14.77
N ILE A 290 10.20 1.12 -14.79
CA ILE A 290 10.81 0.08 -15.63
C ILE A 290 10.59 0.38 -17.13
N SER A 291 9.41 0.85 -17.53
CA SER A 291 9.19 1.29 -18.91
C SER A 291 10.06 2.50 -19.28
N SER A 292 10.20 3.47 -18.38
CA SER A 292 11.09 4.64 -18.55
C SER A 292 12.57 4.29 -18.69
N LEU A 293 13.01 3.09 -18.31
CA LEU A 293 14.34 2.56 -18.61
C LEU A 293 14.48 2.02 -20.06
N GLY A 294 13.40 1.92 -20.83
CA GLY A 294 13.40 1.36 -22.19
C GLY A 294 13.06 -0.13 -22.24
N PHE A 295 12.25 -0.62 -21.30
CA PHE A 295 11.62 -1.95 -21.36
C PHE A 295 10.20 -1.85 -21.96
N VAL A 296 9.72 -2.94 -22.55
CA VAL A 296 8.28 -3.22 -22.65
C VAL A 296 7.88 -3.74 -21.28
N SER A 297 6.98 -3.06 -20.58
CA SER A 297 6.73 -3.27 -19.16
C SER A 297 5.25 -3.52 -18.92
N GLN A 298 4.92 -4.66 -18.32
CA GLN A 298 3.56 -4.99 -17.94
C GLN A 298 3.46 -5.14 -16.43
N GLY A 299 2.70 -4.26 -15.79
CA GLY A 299 2.21 -4.53 -14.44
C GLY A 299 1.05 -5.52 -14.49
N ASN A 300 0.97 -6.44 -13.54
CA ASN A 300 -0.21 -7.26 -13.28
C ASN A 300 -0.78 -6.94 -11.90
N GLU A 301 -2.10 -6.82 -11.80
CA GLU A 301 -2.80 -6.55 -10.55
C GLU A 301 -4.21 -7.16 -10.58
N PHE A 302 -4.59 -7.83 -9.49
CA PHE A 302 -5.90 -8.47 -9.31
C PHE A 302 -6.90 -7.55 -8.58
N SER A 303 -6.39 -6.76 -7.63
CA SER A 303 -7.22 -5.99 -6.73
C SER A 303 -7.89 -4.82 -7.46
N TYR A 304 -9.20 -4.93 -7.68
CA TYR A 304 -10.01 -3.81 -8.20
C TYR A 304 -9.90 -2.53 -7.36
N TYR A 305 -9.53 -2.61 -6.08
CA TYR A 305 -9.17 -1.42 -5.30
C TYR A 305 -7.95 -0.70 -5.89
N MET A 306 -6.88 -1.43 -6.21
CA MET A 306 -5.68 -0.89 -6.85
C MET A 306 -5.99 -0.48 -8.29
N LEU A 307 -6.61 -1.33 -9.11
CA LEU A 307 -6.85 -1.09 -10.54
C LEU A 307 -7.63 0.20 -10.82
N ILE A 308 -8.70 0.49 -10.05
CA ILE A 308 -9.50 1.72 -10.21
C ILE A 308 -8.63 2.97 -9.98
N CYS A 309 -7.78 2.95 -8.94
CA CYS A 309 -6.93 4.09 -8.59
C CYS A 309 -5.71 4.21 -9.53
N SER A 310 -5.10 3.08 -9.88
CA SER A 310 -4.00 2.95 -10.84
C SER A 310 -4.41 3.52 -12.21
N SER A 311 -5.55 3.08 -12.74
CA SER A 311 -6.08 3.58 -14.01
C SER A 311 -6.35 5.09 -13.98
N PHE A 312 -6.92 5.61 -12.89
CA PHE A 312 -7.13 7.05 -12.75
C PHE A 312 -5.81 7.84 -12.79
N ILE A 313 -4.82 7.44 -11.99
CA ILE A 313 -3.55 8.16 -11.91
C ILE A 313 -2.82 8.11 -13.26
N LEU A 314 -2.74 6.92 -13.87
CA LEU A 314 -2.03 6.68 -15.13
C LEU A 314 -2.69 7.34 -16.35
N ASN A 315 -4.03 7.35 -16.44
CA ASN A 315 -4.74 7.71 -17.67
C ASN A 315 -5.53 9.04 -17.61
N HIS A 316 -5.87 9.53 -16.40
CA HIS A 316 -6.76 10.70 -16.25
C HIS A 316 -6.10 11.93 -15.62
N THR A 317 -5.00 11.77 -14.89
CA THR A 317 -4.17 12.92 -14.45
C THR A 317 -3.61 13.68 -15.66
N GLN A 318 -3.65 15.00 -15.63
CA GLN A 318 -3.13 15.90 -16.68
C GLN A 318 -1.78 16.54 -16.31
N GLU A 319 -1.52 16.80 -15.03
CA GLU A 319 -0.27 17.42 -14.59
C GLU A 319 0.27 16.91 -13.24
N ALA A 320 1.54 17.21 -12.96
CA ALA A 320 2.15 16.84 -11.68
C ALA A 320 1.59 17.72 -10.54
N LYS A 321 1.24 17.09 -9.43
CA LYS A 321 0.71 17.72 -8.19
C LYS A 321 -0.70 18.32 -8.36
N GLU A 322 -1.44 17.90 -9.40
CA GLU A 322 -2.85 18.23 -9.67
C GLU A 322 -3.78 17.90 -8.48
N TRP A 323 -3.57 16.73 -7.85
CA TRP A 323 -4.42 16.23 -6.78
C TRP A 323 -3.77 16.41 -5.40
N THR A 324 -4.59 16.53 -4.35
CA THR A 324 -4.12 16.62 -2.96
C THR A 324 -5.04 15.88 -2.01
N ILE A 325 -4.46 14.96 -1.24
CA ILE A 325 -5.13 14.09 -0.27
C ILE A 325 -4.58 14.30 1.15
N TYR A 326 -5.30 13.75 2.12
CA TYR A 326 -4.97 13.75 3.55
C TYR A 326 -4.94 12.29 4.03
N PRO A 327 -3.86 11.55 3.74
CA PRO A 327 -3.81 10.09 3.90
C PRO A 327 -3.69 9.62 5.36
N TRP A 328 -3.33 10.52 6.27
CA TRP A 328 -2.99 10.21 7.66
C TRP A 328 -4.16 10.37 8.66
N ILE A 329 -5.29 10.90 8.20
CA ILE A 329 -6.41 11.35 9.07
C ILE A 329 -7.15 10.22 9.80
N HIS A 330 -7.03 8.97 9.35
CA HIS A 330 -7.78 7.83 9.91
C HIS A 330 -7.23 7.34 11.26
N SER A 331 -5.96 7.61 11.56
CA SER A 331 -5.32 7.27 12.84
C SER A 331 -5.22 8.49 13.76
N ASN A 332 -5.36 8.28 15.07
CA ASN A 332 -4.98 9.26 16.11
C ASN A 332 -3.81 8.75 16.97
N CYS A 333 -3.19 7.64 16.58
CA CYS A 333 -2.08 7.02 17.31
C CYS A 333 -0.73 7.53 16.78
N ASN A 334 0.27 7.61 17.67
CA ASN A 334 1.68 7.86 17.33
C ASN A 334 1.95 9.15 16.53
N SER A 335 1.10 10.17 16.65
CA SER A 335 1.34 11.52 16.14
C SER A 335 2.03 12.39 17.19
N LEU A 336 3.01 13.20 16.80
CA LEU A 336 3.66 14.21 17.65
C LEU A 336 2.82 15.50 17.70
N SER A 337 2.09 15.81 16.62
CA SER A 337 1.18 16.96 16.53
C SER A 337 -0.10 16.67 15.73
N ASP A 338 -1.12 17.49 15.94
CA ASP A 338 -2.34 17.51 15.12
C ASP A 338 -2.05 17.78 13.63
N ASN A 339 -0.97 18.50 13.32
CA ASN A 339 -0.61 18.79 11.93
C ASN A 339 0.00 17.58 11.23
N ASP A 340 0.58 16.62 11.94
CA ASP A 340 1.11 15.38 11.36
C ASP A 340 -0.04 14.57 10.74
N GLN A 341 -1.14 14.45 11.50
CA GLN A 341 -2.38 13.77 11.09
C GLN A 341 -3.12 14.55 9.99
N LEU A 342 -3.05 15.88 10.02
CA LEU A 342 -3.79 16.79 9.13
C LEU A 342 -2.96 17.32 7.94
N ARG A 343 -1.75 16.78 7.68
CA ARG A 343 -0.90 17.26 6.58
C ARG A 343 -1.50 16.89 5.20
N PRO A 344 -1.53 17.83 4.25
CA PRO A 344 -1.81 17.52 2.85
C PRO A 344 -0.62 16.79 2.22
N VAL A 345 -0.91 15.93 1.25
CA VAL A 345 0.05 15.28 0.36
C VAL A 345 -0.44 15.46 -1.07
N SER A 346 0.37 16.09 -1.92
CA SER A 346 0.04 16.35 -3.33
C SER A 346 0.65 15.31 -4.27
N PHE A 347 -0.08 14.92 -5.31
CA PHE A 347 0.27 13.84 -6.22
C PHE A 347 -0.37 14.04 -7.62
N PRO A 348 0.11 13.36 -8.67
CA PRO A 348 1.36 12.61 -8.68
C PRO A 348 2.57 13.55 -8.67
N ASP A 349 3.68 13.11 -8.09
CA ASP A 349 4.97 13.80 -8.12
C ASP A 349 5.51 13.95 -9.56
N ILE A 350 5.19 12.99 -10.43
CA ILE A 350 5.48 12.98 -11.86
C ILE A 350 4.21 12.68 -12.67
N HIS A 351 3.89 13.49 -13.68
CA HIS A 351 2.77 13.20 -14.58
C HIS A 351 3.12 11.97 -15.46
N PRO A 352 2.35 10.85 -15.42
CA PRO A 352 2.76 9.58 -16.04
C PRO A 352 3.13 9.68 -17.52
N SER A 353 2.33 10.38 -18.34
CA SER A 353 2.60 10.56 -19.77
C SER A 353 3.88 11.36 -20.07
N SER A 354 4.44 12.06 -19.07
CA SER A 354 5.71 12.80 -19.19
C SER A 354 6.92 12.02 -18.66
N ALA A 355 6.73 10.83 -18.08
CA ALA A 355 7.79 10.05 -17.43
C ALA A 355 8.76 9.33 -18.40
N GLY A 356 8.62 9.51 -19.72
CA GLY A 356 9.49 8.89 -20.72
C GLY A 356 9.23 7.39 -20.93
N ILE A 357 8.02 6.90 -20.60
CA ILE A 357 7.58 5.53 -20.87
C ILE A 357 7.68 5.16 -22.36
N THR A 358 7.88 3.88 -22.65
CA THR A 358 7.77 3.34 -24.01
C THR A 358 6.30 3.13 -24.39
N GLU A 359 6.03 2.97 -25.69
CA GLU A 359 4.73 2.48 -26.21
C GLU A 359 4.37 1.07 -25.69
N GLY A 360 5.30 0.39 -25.01
CA GLY A 360 5.12 -0.93 -24.41
C GLY A 360 4.79 -0.92 -22.92
N PHE A 361 4.43 0.21 -22.31
CA PHE A 361 3.87 0.22 -20.96
C PHE A 361 2.41 -0.27 -20.95
N SER A 362 2.08 -1.21 -20.05
CA SER A 362 0.72 -1.75 -19.91
C SER A 362 0.41 -2.21 -18.49
N MET A 363 -0.89 -2.35 -18.18
CA MET A 363 -1.40 -2.98 -16.96
C MET A 363 -2.36 -4.10 -17.35
N CYS A 364 -2.21 -5.28 -16.75
CA CYS A 364 -3.07 -6.44 -16.93
C CYS A 364 -3.89 -6.69 -15.66
N ALA A 365 -5.22 -6.67 -15.79
CA ALA A 365 -6.15 -6.98 -14.71
C ALA A 365 -6.42 -8.49 -14.66
N GLY A 366 -6.27 -9.11 -13.49
CA GLY A 366 -6.53 -10.54 -13.25
C GLY A 366 -5.56 -11.14 -12.24
N ASP A 367 -5.85 -12.34 -11.76
CA ASP A 367 -4.94 -13.07 -10.87
C ASP A 367 -3.66 -13.51 -11.61
N PHE A 368 -2.54 -13.57 -10.88
CA PHE A 368 -1.24 -13.93 -11.45
C PHE A 368 -1.19 -15.40 -11.92
N VAL A 369 -1.76 -16.33 -11.16
CA VAL A 369 -1.81 -17.76 -11.50
C VAL A 369 -2.71 -17.97 -12.71
N GLU A 370 -3.90 -17.38 -12.71
CA GLU A 370 -4.85 -17.49 -13.82
C GLU A 370 -4.31 -16.90 -15.13
N VAL A 371 -3.72 -15.71 -15.10
CA VAL A 371 -3.26 -15.02 -16.31
C VAL A 371 -1.96 -15.61 -16.86
N TYR A 372 -1.03 -16.04 -16.01
CA TYR A 372 0.34 -16.38 -16.43
C TYR A 372 0.67 -17.89 -16.41
N SER A 373 -0.24 -18.76 -15.95
CA SER A 373 -0.11 -20.22 -16.17
C SER A 373 -0.36 -20.66 -17.62
N GLU A 374 -1.04 -19.83 -18.41
CA GLU A 374 -1.42 -20.05 -19.83
C GLU A 374 -0.22 -20.44 -20.73
N GLU A 375 -0.44 -21.36 -21.67
CA GLU A 375 0.59 -21.79 -22.65
C GLU A 375 1.13 -20.61 -23.49
N SER A 376 0.30 -19.58 -23.70
CA SER A 376 0.70 -18.34 -24.41
C SER A 376 1.75 -17.48 -23.69
N GLN A 377 2.01 -17.74 -22.40
CA GLN A 377 2.97 -16.99 -21.58
C GLN A 377 4.29 -17.73 -21.38
N GLU A 378 4.38 -19.00 -21.77
CA GLU A 378 5.58 -19.83 -21.62
C GLU A 378 6.74 -19.25 -22.43
N SER A 379 7.91 -19.04 -21.79
CA SER A 379 9.07 -18.38 -22.40
C SER A 379 8.78 -17.02 -23.08
N ALA A 380 7.79 -16.25 -22.62
CA ALA A 380 7.43 -14.97 -23.21
C ALA A 380 8.28 -13.79 -22.70
N TRP A 381 8.80 -13.84 -21.48
CA TRP A 381 9.37 -12.68 -20.76
C TRP A 381 10.90 -12.75 -20.61
N ASP A 382 11.57 -11.60 -20.72
CA ASP A 382 13.03 -11.49 -20.51
C ASP A 382 13.35 -11.25 -19.01
N ALA A 383 12.44 -10.57 -18.29
CA ALA A 383 12.54 -10.35 -16.86
C ALA A 383 11.19 -10.49 -16.14
N VAL A 384 11.22 -10.96 -14.90
CA VAL A 384 10.10 -10.88 -13.95
C VAL A 384 10.59 -10.17 -12.69
N VAL A 385 9.81 -9.20 -12.21
CA VAL A 385 10.12 -8.35 -11.07
C VAL A 385 9.01 -8.47 -10.02
N THR A 386 9.33 -9.04 -8.86
CA THR A 386 8.38 -9.17 -7.74
C THR A 386 8.80 -8.24 -6.59
N CYS A 387 7.91 -7.33 -6.21
CA CYS A 387 8.20 -6.32 -5.19
C CYS A 387 7.08 -6.31 -4.12
N PHE A 388 7.35 -6.86 -2.92
CA PHE A 388 6.35 -7.08 -1.87
C PHE A 388 5.12 -7.89 -2.38
N PHE A 389 5.40 -9.02 -3.05
CA PHE A 389 4.39 -9.83 -3.76
C PHE A 389 4.41 -11.34 -3.41
N LEU A 390 5.58 -11.96 -3.19
CA LEU A 390 5.63 -13.43 -3.01
C LEU A 390 4.88 -13.92 -1.76
N ASP A 391 4.75 -13.05 -0.77
CA ASP A 391 4.03 -13.27 0.47
C ASP A 391 2.51 -12.99 0.38
N THR A 392 2.00 -12.57 -0.78
CA THR A 392 0.55 -12.56 -1.07
C THR A 392 0.03 -13.89 -1.61
N ALA A 393 0.89 -14.90 -1.75
CA ALA A 393 0.50 -16.22 -2.26
C ALA A 393 -0.21 -17.08 -1.20
N HIS A 394 -1.28 -17.78 -1.59
CA HIS A 394 -1.74 -18.98 -0.89
C HIS A 394 -0.66 -20.09 -0.96
N ASN A 395 -0.09 -20.27 -2.15
CA ASN A 395 0.95 -21.26 -2.44
C ASN A 395 2.15 -20.59 -3.13
N ILE A 396 3.18 -20.22 -2.35
CA ILE A 396 4.39 -19.58 -2.89
C ILE A 396 5.18 -20.48 -3.86
N VAL A 397 5.00 -21.81 -3.82
CA VAL A 397 5.68 -22.74 -4.74
C VAL A 397 5.15 -22.58 -6.16
N GLU A 398 3.83 -22.41 -6.32
CA GLU A 398 3.15 -22.20 -7.59
C GLU A 398 3.48 -20.83 -8.21
N TYR A 399 3.64 -19.79 -7.38
CA TYR A 399 4.20 -18.52 -7.85
C TYR A 399 5.61 -18.72 -8.45
N ILE A 400 6.49 -19.48 -7.79
CA ILE A 400 7.86 -19.72 -8.28
C ILE A 400 7.86 -20.59 -9.55
N GLU A 401 6.97 -21.59 -9.63
CA GLU A 401 6.78 -22.41 -10.84
C GLU A 401 6.36 -21.57 -12.05
N ILE A 402 5.39 -20.68 -11.87
CA ILE A 402 4.90 -19.82 -12.96
C ILE A 402 5.95 -18.78 -13.36
N ILE A 403 6.63 -18.15 -12.40
CA ILE A 403 7.77 -17.26 -12.69
C ILE A 403 8.86 -17.99 -13.49
N SER A 404 9.13 -19.27 -13.19
CA SER A 404 10.06 -20.10 -13.96
C SER A 404 9.54 -20.44 -15.36
N LYS A 405 8.24 -20.68 -15.52
CA LYS A 405 7.61 -21.05 -16.81
C LYS A 405 7.58 -19.88 -17.79
N VAL A 406 7.27 -18.68 -17.31
CA VAL A 406 7.06 -17.52 -18.20
C VAL A 406 8.34 -16.81 -18.63
N LEU A 407 9.44 -17.05 -17.92
CA LEU A 407 10.77 -16.59 -18.32
C LEU A 407 11.34 -17.42 -19.49
N LYS A 408 12.06 -16.73 -20.38
CA LYS A 408 12.87 -17.34 -21.44
C LYS A 408 14.08 -18.08 -20.85
N ASP A 409 14.68 -18.96 -21.67
CA ASP A 409 16.06 -19.43 -21.45
C ASP A 409 17.02 -18.24 -21.22
N GLY A 410 17.59 -18.14 -20.02
CA GLY A 410 18.47 -17.03 -19.63
C GLY A 410 17.76 -15.72 -19.24
N GLY A 411 16.42 -15.73 -19.12
CA GLY A 411 15.65 -14.66 -18.50
C GLY A 411 15.89 -14.57 -16.99
N VAL A 412 15.56 -13.42 -16.39
CA VAL A 412 15.95 -13.10 -15.01
C VAL A 412 14.77 -12.83 -14.09
N TRP A 413 14.84 -13.31 -12.85
CA TRP A 413 13.90 -12.99 -11.79
C TRP A 413 14.57 -12.12 -10.73
N ILE A 414 13.99 -10.96 -10.45
CA ILE A 414 14.44 -10.03 -9.40
C ILE A 414 13.32 -9.93 -8.35
N ASN A 415 13.65 -10.27 -7.10
CA ASN A 415 12.72 -10.16 -5.98
C ASN A 415 13.22 -9.21 -4.89
N LEU A 416 12.34 -8.37 -4.37
CA LEU A 416 12.57 -7.54 -3.18
C LEU A 416 11.31 -7.46 -2.32
N GLY A 417 11.38 -7.93 -1.07
CA GLY A 417 10.26 -7.89 -0.14
C GLY A 417 10.51 -8.71 1.12
N PRO A 418 9.59 -8.65 2.10
CA PRO A 418 9.58 -9.52 3.27
C PRO A 418 9.02 -10.91 2.90
N LEU A 419 8.76 -11.72 3.94
CA LEU A 419 7.95 -12.94 3.87
C LEU A 419 6.83 -12.85 4.92
N LEU A 420 5.98 -11.82 4.80
CA LEU A 420 4.85 -11.54 5.69
C LEU A 420 3.58 -12.18 5.12
N TYR A 421 3.52 -13.51 5.18
CA TYR A 421 2.49 -14.33 4.54
C TYR A 421 1.06 -13.87 4.86
N HIS A 422 0.34 -13.44 3.82
CA HIS A 422 -0.95 -12.74 3.94
C HIS A 422 -2.05 -13.55 4.65
N PHE A 423 -1.99 -14.88 4.53
CA PHE A 423 -3.02 -15.81 5.02
C PHE A 423 -2.61 -16.59 6.29
N ALA A 424 -1.42 -16.35 6.86
CA ALA A 424 -0.91 -17.12 8.00
C ALA A 424 -1.74 -16.97 9.30
N ASP A 425 -2.46 -15.85 9.44
CA ASP A 425 -3.40 -15.58 10.55
C ASP A 425 -4.89 -15.73 10.12
N SER A 426 -5.17 -16.30 8.93
CA SER A 426 -6.54 -16.47 8.39
C SER A 426 -7.28 -17.65 9.04
N TYR A 427 -7.60 -17.52 10.33
CA TYR A 427 -8.41 -18.48 11.09
C TYR A 427 -9.90 -18.42 10.70
N GLY A 428 -10.20 -18.79 9.45
CA GLY A 428 -11.54 -18.93 8.89
C GLY A 428 -12.19 -20.28 9.22
N PRO A 429 -13.49 -20.47 8.92
CA PRO A 429 -14.18 -21.74 9.11
C PRO A 429 -13.78 -22.84 8.10
N ASP A 430 -13.12 -22.46 7.00
CA ASP A 430 -12.72 -23.33 5.90
C ASP A 430 -11.17 -23.50 5.78
N ASP A 431 -10.40 -22.95 6.74
CA ASP A 431 -8.91 -22.92 6.79
C ASP A 431 -8.26 -22.54 5.44
N ASP A 432 -8.25 -21.23 5.11
CA ASP A 432 -7.65 -20.69 3.89
C ASP A 432 -6.18 -21.14 3.74
N MET A 433 -5.82 -21.72 2.58
CA MET A 433 -4.46 -22.24 2.38
C MET A 433 -3.40 -21.12 2.52
N SER A 434 -2.40 -21.37 3.37
CA SER A 434 -1.12 -20.68 3.33
C SER A 434 0.02 -21.70 3.39
N ILE A 435 1.16 -21.35 2.78
CA ILE A 435 2.38 -22.17 2.73
C ILE A 435 3.56 -21.29 3.12
N GLU A 436 3.78 -21.14 4.42
CA GLU A 436 4.77 -20.23 5.00
C GLU A 436 6.18 -20.86 4.95
N LEU A 437 6.95 -20.51 3.91
CA LEU A 437 8.32 -20.99 3.75
C LEU A 437 9.34 -20.05 4.42
N SER A 438 10.44 -20.64 4.90
CA SER A 438 11.62 -19.83 5.24
C SER A 438 12.28 -19.29 3.97
N LEU A 439 13.06 -18.20 4.07
CA LEU A 439 13.87 -17.72 2.94
C LEU A 439 14.90 -18.76 2.43
N GLU A 440 15.30 -19.70 3.28
CA GLU A 440 16.14 -20.83 2.87
C GLU A 440 15.36 -21.80 1.96
N ASP A 441 14.09 -22.07 2.29
CA ASP A 441 13.23 -22.99 1.55
C ASP A 441 12.69 -22.36 0.26
N VAL A 442 12.35 -21.07 0.27
CA VAL A 442 12.07 -20.29 -0.96
C VAL A 442 13.25 -20.39 -1.95
N LYS A 443 14.49 -20.31 -1.45
CA LYS A 443 15.70 -20.51 -2.28
C LYS A 443 15.85 -21.95 -2.77
N LYS A 444 15.58 -22.96 -1.94
CA LYS A 444 15.57 -24.38 -2.38
C LYS A 444 14.55 -24.64 -3.48
N VAL A 445 13.35 -24.07 -3.37
CA VAL A 445 12.29 -24.17 -4.38
C VAL A 445 12.74 -23.49 -5.68
N ALA A 446 13.29 -22.27 -5.61
CA ALA A 446 13.85 -21.61 -6.79
C ALA A 446 14.95 -22.45 -7.48
N TYR A 447 15.86 -23.06 -6.71
CA TYR A 447 16.89 -23.95 -7.27
C TYR A 447 16.31 -25.26 -7.85
N HIS A 448 15.15 -25.73 -7.36
CA HIS A 448 14.46 -26.88 -7.92
C HIS A 448 13.88 -26.60 -9.32
N TYR A 449 13.29 -25.42 -9.52
CA TYR A 449 12.84 -24.94 -10.82
C TYR A 449 14.00 -24.40 -11.71
N GLY A 450 15.26 -24.62 -11.32
CA GLY A 450 16.43 -24.35 -12.17
C GLY A 450 17.01 -22.95 -12.10
N PHE A 451 16.50 -22.05 -11.24
CA PHE A 451 17.10 -20.74 -11.04
C PHE A 451 18.53 -20.84 -10.49
N VAL A 452 19.41 -19.94 -10.94
CA VAL A 452 20.77 -19.76 -10.43
C VAL A 452 20.89 -18.39 -9.77
N MET A 453 21.45 -18.33 -8.56
CA MET A 453 21.55 -17.07 -7.80
C MET A 453 22.76 -16.24 -8.24
N GLU A 454 22.53 -15.17 -9.00
CA GLU A 454 23.59 -14.17 -9.27
C GLU A 454 23.82 -13.20 -8.10
N CYS A 455 22.74 -12.79 -7.43
CA CYS A 455 22.76 -11.69 -6.47
C CYS A 455 21.87 -12.03 -5.26
N SER A 456 22.34 -11.71 -4.05
CA SER A 456 21.53 -11.78 -2.83
C SER A 456 22.06 -10.74 -1.85
N ARG A 457 21.18 -9.88 -1.33
CA ARG A 457 21.51 -8.79 -0.40
C ARG A 457 20.44 -8.73 0.69
N GLY A 458 20.83 -8.38 1.91
CA GLY A 458 19.89 -7.90 2.92
C GLY A 458 19.70 -6.39 2.80
N LEU A 459 18.49 -5.91 3.03
CA LEU A 459 18.26 -4.51 3.41
C LEU A 459 18.49 -4.39 4.93
N LEU A 460 19.08 -3.29 5.37
CA LEU A 460 19.48 -3.00 6.76
C LEU A 460 18.57 -1.96 7.41
#